data_AF-A0A0S4IX38-F1
#
_entry.id   AF-A0A0S4IX38-F1
#
_cell.length_a   1.000
_cell.length_b   1.000
_cell.length_c   1.000
_cell.angle_alpha   90.00
_cell.angle_beta   90.00
_cell.angle_gamma   90.00
#
_symmetry.space_group_name_H-M   'P 1'
#
loop_
_entity.id
_entity.type
_entity.pdbx_description
1 polymer ?
#
loop_
_entity_poly.entity_id
_entity_poly.type
_entity_poly.pdbx_seq_one_letter_code
_entity_poly.pdbx_strand_id
1 'polypeptide(L)'
;MRQMMLAFFPPCTPLKELINMLRSTFGRLAAKSLVASATASAAPAVLASNRAIARILATSAVTAFPVSVADSAVLKTKGEGAAGAAALLGRSQILLSKRQDLTSAKVALADADAAAKVTAGSASPLAAQLHRLALVTRTRIFNILLDEQESLFANGAAKEADVSTARGLVRAAYADLLKASPKDSLSALGAAEFELYEGNAQKAKELFGEVECLLAGDSAAASKSSSVSAAAAIAFRFRSAINAASTAGESLSSKLLEQTRAQIATGASPISDADAEALRSELQTESSFSHEELSLFAVVVDAAEAGVHPGEFFPLKENYNVWASTEATSLHHTVQQFVEGESVAVSASTVAAIRNAKHSSSFFASEADLKKVLTGSKGGDVLDAIEQAFGNGPTSALSSHDVAFQEALNAIDGSKAEDASTTVAKLNRQIGYRTTVNKAIALDRLNEPHEALALLDGVIASNEYLYMWKAFLARGRIRQNLGLVADGDADFKTLFGLRSPYAKADIPLRDEHRTKSLF
;
A
#
# COMPACT_ATOMS: atom_id res chain seq x y z
N MET A 1 15.32 -6.36 -30.75
CA MET A 1 15.93 -5.25 -31.53
C MET A 1 15.73 -5.42 -33.04
N ARG A 2 16.18 -6.52 -33.67
CA ARG A 2 15.98 -6.81 -35.12
C ARG A 2 14.51 -6.84 -35.57
N GLN A 3 13.62 -7.48 -34.80
CA GLN A 3 12.16 -7.46 -35.04
C GLN A 3 11.53 -6.08 -34.84
N MET A 4 12.09 -5.26 -33.94
CA MET A 4 11.63 -3.90 -33.66
C MET A 4 12.04 -2.93 -34.78
N MET A 5 13.18 -3.19 -35.42
CA MET A 5 13.64 -2.44 -36.61
C MET A 5 13.02 -2.92 -37.93
N LEU A 6 12.21 -3.98 -37.96
CA LEU A 6 11.50 -4.39 -39.18
C LEU A 6 10.04 -3.88 -39.21
N ALA A 7 9.47 -3.54 -38.05
CA ALA A 7 8.10 -3.06 -37.93
C ALA A 7 7.92 -1.54 -38.20
N PHE A 8 8.99 -0.75 -38.14
CA PHE A 8 8.92 0.72 -38.13
C PHE A 8 9.48 1.43 -39.37
N PHE A 9 10.05 0.71 -40.35
CA PHE A 9 10.75 1.32 -41.48
C PHE A 9 10.12 0.90 -42.82
N PRO A 10 9.29 1.75 -43.47
CA PRO A 10 8.96 1.56 -44.88
C PRO A 10 10.21 1.80 -45.74
N PRO A 11 10.35 1.12 -46.90
CA PRO A 11 11.60 1.09 -47.69
C PRO A 11 12.03 2.43 -48.32
N CYS A 12 11.37 3.55 -48.02
CA CYS A 12 11.59 4.85 -48.66
C CYS A 12 11.60 6.03 -47.67
N THR A 13 12.04 5.87 -46.42
CA THR A 13 12.21 7.02 -45.51
C THR A 13 13.54 7.73 -45.81
N PRO A 14 13.54 9.05 -46.13
CA PRO A 14 14.78 9.77 -46.40
C PRO A 14 15.70 9.77 -45.17
N LEU A 15 16.99 9.46 -45.38
CA LEU A 15 18.02 9.23 -44.36
C LEU A 15 18.08 10.34 -43.29
N LYS A 16 17.77 11.58 -43.67
CA LYS A 16 17.76 12.76 -42.78
C LYS A 16 16.59 12.75 -41.80
N GLU A 17 15.44 12.21 -42.20
CA GLU A 17 14.29 11.98 -41.30
C GLU A 17 14.54 10.78 -40.40
N LEU A 18 15.15 9.71 -40.90
CA LEU A 18 15.56 8.53 -40.13
C LEU A 18 16.44 8.89 -38.93
N ILE A 19 17.47 9.72 -39.16
CA ILE A 19 18.44 10.15 -38.15
C ILE A 19 17.81 11.08 -37.11
N ASN A 20 16.88 11.96 -37.52
CA ASN A 20 16.14 12.83 -36.61
C ASN A 20 15.06 12.07 -35.81
N MET A 21 14.46 11.05 -36.41
CA MET A 21 13.54 10.13 -35.73
C MET A 21 14.30 9.38 -34.64
N LEU A 22 15.42 8.72 -34.97
CA LEU A 22 16.26 7.97 -34.05
C LEU A 22 16.75 8.82 -32.86
N ARG A 23 17.18 10.08 -33.09
CA ARG A 23 17.62 10.99 -32.02
C ARG A 23 16.52 11.46 -31.07
N SER A 24 15.28 11.61 -31.53
CA SER A 24 14.17 12.11 -30.69
C SER A 24 13.34 10.99 -30.04
N THR A 25 13.30 9.81 -30.66
CA THR A 25 12.57 8.64 -30.13
C THR A 25 13.40 7.85 -29.13
N PHE A 26 14.71 7.63 -29.34
CA PHE A 26 15.50 6.79 -28.42
C PHE A 26 15.68 7.38 -27.02
N GLY A 27 15.91 8.68 -26.86
CA GLY A 27 16.03 9.29 -25.53
C GLY A 27 14.71 9.29 -24.73
N ARG A 28 13.57 9.45 -25.42
CA ARG A 28 12.23 9.37 -24.80
C ARG A 28 11.79 7.92 -24.55
N LEU A 29 12.17 6.99 -25.41
CA LEU A 29 11.90 5.55 -25.24
C LEU A 29 12.81 4.93 -24.20
N ALA A 30 14.07 5.35 -24.06
CA ALA A 30 14.99 4.81 -23.05
C ALA A 30 14.54 5.17 -21.62
N ALA A 31 14.12 6.41 -21.36
CA ALA A 31 13.59 6.81 -20.06
C ALA A 31 12.22 6.17 -19.76
N LYS A 32 11.35 6.02 -20.77
CA LYS A 32 10.07 5.30 -20.64
C LYS A 32 10.26 3.80 -20.45
N SER A 33 11.22 3.21 -21.16
CA SER A 33 11.62 1.81 -21.06
C SER A 33 12.30 1.50 -19.74
N LEU A 34 12.98 2.46 -19.09
CA LEU A 34 13.66 2.26 -17.81
C LEU A 34 12.67 2.10 -16.66
N VAL A 35 11.70 3.02 -16.58
CA VAL A 35 10.63 2.97 -15.58
C VAL A 35 9.73 1.78 -15.85
N ALA A 36 9.46 1.47 -17.13
CA ALA A 36 8.71 0.29 -17.52
C ALA A 36 9.48 -1.02 -17.27
N SER A 37 10.80 -1.11 -17.49
CA SER A 37 11.58 -2.33 -17.27
C SER A 37 11.85 -2.59 -15.79
N ALA A 38 12.11 -1.55 -15.00
CA ALA A 38 12.29 -1.65 -13.56
C ALA A 38 10.99 -2.07 -12.84
N THR A 39 9.82 -1.73 -13.40
CA THR A 39 8.51 -2.16 -12.88
C THR A 39 7.98 -3.45 -13.54
N ALA A 40 8.46 -3.81 -14.73
CA ALA A 40 7.98 -4.98 -15.47
C ALA A 40 8.46 -6.32 -14.88
N SER A 41 9.65 -6.38 -14.26
CA SER A 41 10.17 -7.61 -13.65
C SER A 41 10.45 -7.44 -12.16
N ALA A 42 9.43 -7.08 -11.37
CA ALA A 42 9.54 -7.25 -9.93
C ALA A 42 9.71 -8.74 -9.61
N ALA A 43 10.84 -9.12 -9.01
CA ALA A 43 11.07 -10.49 -8.59
C ALA A 43 9.91 -10.95 -7.67
N PRO A 44 9.46 -12.21 -7.75
CA PRO A 44 8.35 -12.71 -6.93
C PRO A 44 8.48 -12.42 -5.42
N ALA A 45 9.70 -12.42 -4.91
CA ALA A 45 10.02 -12.06 -3.54
C ALA A 45 9.65 -10.59 -3.20
N VAL A 46 9.91 -9.65 -4.10
CA VAL A 46 9.59 -8.22 -3.91
C VAL A 46 8.08 -8.01 -3.84
N LEU A 47 7.33 -8.71 -4.69
CA LEU A 47 5.85 -8.65 -4.69
C LEU A 47 5.28 -9.26 -3.41
N ALA A 48 5.82 -10.41 -2.98
CA ALA A 48 5.41 -11.06 -1.73
C ALA A 48 5.67 -10.18 -0.50
N SER A 49 6.84 -9.53 -0.43
CA SER A 49 7.15 -8.66 0.71
C SER A 49 6.36 -7.36 0.71
N ASN A 50 6.17 -6.71 -0.46
CA ASN A 50 5.30 -5.54 -0.56
C ASN A 50 3.86 -5.87 -0.14
N ARG A 51 3.37 -7.04 -0.52
CA ARG A 51 2.05 -7.53 -0.09
C ARG A 51 1.99 -7.73 1.42
N ALA A 52 3.03 -8.28 2.05
CA ALA A 52 3.11 -8.45 3.50
C ALA A 52 3.13 -7.09 4.24
N ILE A 53 3.88 -6.11 3.74
CA ILE A 53 3.88 -4.75 4.30
C ILE A 53 2.49 -4.09 4.11
N ALA A 54 1.92 -4.18 2.91
CA ALA A 54 0.60 -3.63 2.61
C ALA A 54 -0.52 -4.25 3.46
N ARG A 55 -0.41 -5.54 3.79
CA ARG A 55 -1.29 -6.22 4.73
C ARG A 55 -1.25 -5.54 6.09
N ILE A 56 -0.06 -5.34 6.68
CA ILE A 56 0.12 -4.81 8.03
C ILE A 56 -0.26 -3.32 8.13
N LEU A 57 -0.03 -2.56 7.05
CA LEU A 57 -0.37 -1.13 7.00
C LEU A 57 -1.81 -0.86 6.53
N ALA A 58 -2.55 -1.90 6.14
CA ALA A 58 -3.89 -1.80 5.52
C ALA A 58 -3.97 -0.80 4.35
N THR A 59 -2.86 -0.55 3.64
CA THR A 59 -2.81 0.39 2.52
C THR A 59 -3.55 -0.15 1.31
N SER A 60 -4.63 0.52 0.91
CA SER A 60 -5.34 0.22 -0.34
C SER A 60 -5.06 1.32 -1.38
N ALA A 61 -4.50 0.93 -2.52
CA ALA A 61 -4.28 1.83 -3.66
C ALA A 61 -5.59 2.15 -4.42
N VAL A 62 -6.71 1.58 -3.98
CA VAL A 62 -8.03 1.77 -4.61
C VAL A 62 -8.46 3.25 -4.59
N THR A 63 -7.93 4.04 -3.66
CA THR A 63 -8.24 5.48 -3.50
C THR A 63 -7.91 6.32 -4.74
N ALA A 64 -6.98 5.87 -5.57
CA ALA A 64 -6.58 6.56 -6.79
C ALA A 64 -7.61 6.49 -7.92
N PHE A 65 -8.55 5.53 -7.90
CA PHE A 65 -9.54 5.39 -8.98
C PHE A 65 -10.73 6.36 -8.85
N PRO A 66 -11.26 6.89 -9.95
CA PRO A 66 -12.51 7.64 -9.92
C PRO A 66 -13.69 6.68 -9.71
N VAL A 67 -14.72 7.13 -8.99
CA VAL A 67 -15.91 6.30 -8.70
C VAL A 67 -16.58 5.78 -9.97
N SER A 68 -16.51 6.55 -11.07
CA SER A 68 -17.08 6.18 -12.37
C SER A 68 -16.49 4.90 -12.98
N VAL A 69 -15.22 4.58 -12.69
CA VAL A 69 -14.60 3.32 -13.14
C VAL A 69 -15.21 2.14 -12.39
N ALA A 70 -15.40 2.29 -11.09
CA ALA A 70 -16.05 1.27 -10.27
C ALA A 70 -17.54 1.12 -10.65
N ASP A 71 -18.26 2.21 -10.91
CA ASP A 71 -19.65 2.14 -11.38
C ASP A 71 -19.77 1.43 -12.74
N SER A 72 -18.84 1.67 -13.66
CA SER A 72 -18.81 0.96 -14.95
C SER A 72 -18.55 -0.54 -14.76
N ALA A 73 -17.60 -0.89 -13.90
CA ALA A 73 -17.31 -2.28 -13.56
C ALA A 73 -18.52 -2.98 -12.89
N VAL A 74 -19.20 -2.32 -11.95
CA VAL A 74 -20.42 -2.84 -11.29
C VAL A 74 -21.54 -3.02 -12.31
N LEU A 75 -21.73 -2.07 -13.23
CA LEU A 75 -22.75 -2.15 -14.28
C LEU A 75 -22.52 -3.35 -15.21
N LYS A 76 -21.27 -3.56 -15.66
CA LYS A 76 -20.90 -4.65 -16.57
C LYS A 76 -21.02 -6.03 -15.91
N THR A 77 -20.66 -6.12 -14.63
CA THR A 77 -20.69 -7.38 -13.87
C THR A 77 -22.04 -7.66 -13.22
N LYS A 78 -22.92 -6.66 -13.14
CA LYS A 78 -24.17 -6.68 -12.36
C LYS A 78 -23.99 -7.03 -10.88
N GLY A 79 -22.76 -6.94 -10.36
CA GLY A 79 -22.42 -7.36 -9.00
C GLY A 79 -22.39 -8.88 -8.79
N GLU A 80 -22.35 -9.68 -9.85
CA GLU A 80 -22.36 -11.15 -9.79
C GLU A 80 -20.95 -11.75 -9.95
N GLY A 81 -20.74 -12.93 -9.35
CA GLY A 81 -19.48 -13.67 -9.41
C GLY A 81 -18.30 -12.97 -8.73
N ALA A 82 -17.08 -13.48 -8.96
CA ALA A 82 -15.86 -12.90 -8.38
C ALA A 82 -15.58 -11.48 -8.90
N ALA A 83 -15.77 -11.25 -10.21
CA ALA A 83 -15.62 -9.93 -10.81
C ALA A 83 -16.61 -8.90 -10.25
N GLY A 84 -17.88 -9.28 -10.07
CA GLY A 84 -18.89 -8.39 -9.49
C GLY A 84 -18.65 -8.09 -8.01
N ALA A 85 -18.26 -9.10 -7.23
CA ALA A 85 -17.84 -8.88 -5.85
C ALA A 85 -16.63 -7.94 -5.75
N ALA A 86 -15.61 -8.13 -6.60
CA ALA A 86 -14.46 -7.23 -6.67
C ALA A 86 -14.85 -5.80 -7.08
N ALA A 87 -15.79 -5.63 -8.03
CA ALA A 87 -16.30 -4.33 -8.43
C ALA A 87 -16.99 -3.58 -7.27
N LEU A 88 -17.88 -4.28 -6.55
CA LEU A 88 -18.61 -3.75 -5.40
C LEU A 88 -17.65 -3.35 -4.26
N LEU A 89 -16.67 -4.22 -3.94
CA LEU A 89 -15.65 -3.93 -2.93
C LEU A 89 -14.75 -2.77 -3.34
N GLY A 90 -14.36 -2.69 -4.61
CA GLY A 90 -13.64 -1.56 -5.17
C GLY A 90 -14.41 -0.25 -4.98
N ARG A 91 -15.69 -0.22 -5.36
CA ARG A 91 -16.54 0.97 -5.17
C ARG A 91 -16.67 1.36 -3.69
N SER A 92 -16.93 0.38 -2.83
CA SER A 92 -17.04 0.56 -1.37
C SER A 92 -15.78 1.23 -0.79
N GLN A 93 -14.58 0.74 -1.15
CA GLN A 93 -13.31 1.31 -0.69
C GLN A 93 -13.05 2.73 -1.22
N ILE A 94 -13.40 3.03 -2.49
CA ILE A 94 -13.29 4.39 -3.04
C ILE A 94 -14.19 5.36 -2.26
N LEU A 95 -15.44 4.95 -2.00
CA LEU A 95 -16.41 5.78 -1.27
C LEU A 95 -15.94 6.10 0.14
N LEU A 96 -15.47 5.09 0.89
CA LEU A 96 -14.94 5.26 2.25
C LEU A 96 -13.74 6.20 2.31
N SER A 97 -12.92 6.22 1.27
CA SER A 97 -11.69 7.00 1.25
C SER A 97 -11.90 8.44 0.79
N LYS A 98 -12.87 8.69 -0.10
CA LYS A 98 -13.12 10.02 -0.69
C LYS A 98 -14.23 10.81 0.00
N ARG A 99 -15.18 10.13 0.64
CA ARG A 99 -16.35 10.74 1.27
C ARG A 99 -16.64 10.02 2.57
N GLN A 100 -16.10 10.54 3.67
CA GLN A 100 -16.43 10.09 5.02
C GLN A 100 -17.74 10.73 5.50
N ASP A 101 -18.81 10.57 4.70
CA ASP A 101 -20.16 10.98 5.09
C ASP A 101 -21.07 9.74 5.24
N LEU A 102 -22.11 9.88 6.09
CA LEU A 102 -23.07 8.80 6.38
C LEU A 102 -23.71 8.20 5.12
N THR A 103 -23.94 9.01 4.09
CA THR A 103 -24.61 8.56 2.87
C THR A 103 -23.70 7.61 2.10
N SER A 104 -22.44 8.00 1.94
CA SER A 104 -21.39 7.22 1.29
C SER A 104 -21.08 5.95 2.08
N ALA A 105 -21.05 6.02 3.41
CA ALA A 105 -20.89 4.87 4.29
C ALA A 105 -22.03 3.84 4.13
N LYS A 106 -23.29 4.29 4.01
CA LYS A 106 -24.45 3.39 3.77
C LYS A 106 -24.38 2.70 2.41
N VAL A 107 -23.99 3.40 1.35
CA VAL A 107 -23.82 2.80 0.01
C VAL A 107 -22.66 1.80 0.02
N ALA A 108 -21.54 2.19 0.63
CA ALA A 108 -20.38 1.32 0.79
C ALA A 108 -20.72 0.04 1.58
N LEU A 109 -21.59 0.15 2.59
CA LEU A 109 -22.06 -0.99 3.38
C LEU A 109 -22.93 -1.93 2.54
N ALA A 110 -23.89 -1.38 1.79
CA ALA A 110 -24.73 -2.18 0.91
C ALA A 110 -23.91 -2.95 -0.14
N ASP A 111 -22.87 -2.32 -0.70
CA ASP A 111 -21.94 -2.96 -1.62
C ASP A 111 -21.14 -4.09 -0.95
N ALA A 112 -20.64 -3.86 0.27
CA ALA A 112 -19.91 -4.87 1.03
C ALA A 112 -20.79 -6.07 1.42
N ASP A 113 -22.03 -5.82 1.86
CA ASP A 113 -22.99 -6.87 2.19
C ASP A 113 -23.39 -7.68 0.94
N ALA A 114 -23.59 -7.02 -0.20
CA ALA A 114 -23.86 -7.69 -1.47
C ALA A 114 -22.68 -8.56 -1.92
N ALA A 115 -21.45 -8.04 -1.84
CA ALA A 115 -20.24 -8.81 -2.15
C ALA A 115 -20.07 -10.01 -1.22
N ALA A 116 -20.29 -9.84 0.09
CA ALA A 116 -20.24 -10.92 1.07
C ALA A 116 -21.26 -12.02 0.75
N LYS A 117 -22.49 -11.63 0.38
CA LYS A 117 -23.57 -12.57 0.01
C LYS A 117 -23.24 -13.37 -1.25
N VAL A 118 -22.73 -12.73 -2.29
CA VAL A 118 -22.39 -13.37 -3.58
C VAL A 118 -21.25 -14.36 -3.44
N THR A 119 -20.33 -14.10 -2.51
CA THR A 119 -19.13 -14.93 -2.28
C THR A 119 -19.31 -15.99 -1.19
N ALA A 120 -20.39 -15.91 -0.40
CA ALA A 120 -20.65 -16.84 0.70
C ALA A 120 -20.82 -18.28 0.20
N GLY A 121 -20.13 -19.22 0.85
CA GLY A 121 -20.24 -20.66 0.56
C GLY A 121 -19.61 -21.11 -0.76
N SER A 122 -18.91 -20.22 -1.48
CA SER A 122 -18.16 -20.59 -2.69
C SER A 122 -16.91 -21.40 -2.33
N ALA A 123 -16.66 -22.47 -3.11
CA ALA A 123 -15.45 -23.29 -2.98
C ALA A 123 -14.21 -22.67 -3.64
N SER A 124 -14.37 -21.55 -4.38
CA SER A 124 -13.25 -20.87 -5.03
C SER A 124 -12.37 -20.15 -3.99
N PRO A 125 -11.04 -20.37 -3.98
CA PRO A 125 -10.13 -19.65 -3.08
C PRO A 125 -10.24 -18.13 -3.18
N LEU A 126 -10.38 -17.60 -4.40
CA LEU A 126 -10.55 -16.17 -4.64
C LEU A 126 -11.88 -15.66 -4.07
N ALA A 127 -12.97 -16.42 -4.23
CA ALA A 127 -14.25 -16.04 -3.65
C ALA A 127 -14.20 -16.03 -2.11
N ALA A 128 -13.51 -16.98 -1.48
CA ALA A 128 -13.30 -16.97 -0.03
C ALA A 128 -12.47 -15.76 0.44
N GLN A 129 -11.44 -15.37 -0.31
CA GLN A 129 -10.65 -14.17 -0.02
C GLN A 129 -11.47 -12.88 -0.20
N LEU A 130 -12.28 -12.79 -1.25
CA LEU A 130 -13.20 -11.66 -1.48
C LEU A 130 -14.29 -11.60 -0.41
N HIS A 131 -14.82 -12.75 0.02
CA HIS A 131 -15.77 -12.85 1.12
C HIS A 131 -15.18 -12.28 2.41
N ARG A 132 -13.96 -12.69 2.74
CA ARG A 132 -13.22 -12.15 3.88
C ARG A 132 -13.03 -10.63 3.74
N LEU A 133 -12.59 -10.14 2.58
CA LEU A 133 -12.41 -8.70 2.34
C LEU A 133 -13.73 -7.92 2.49
N ALA A 134 -14.86 -8.52 2.11
CA ALA A 134 -16.18 -7.94 2.32
C ALA A 134 -16.52 -7.80 3.81
N LEU A 135 -16.26 -8.83 4.62
CA LEU A 135 -16.43 -8.76 6.07
C LEU A 135 -15.50 -7.74 6.73
N VAL A 136 -14.26 -7.64 6.26
CA VAL A 136 -13.30 -6.60 6.70
C VAL A 136 -13.83 -5.21 6.39
N THR A 137 -14.30 -4.99 5.16
CA THR A 137 -14.84 -3.69 4.72
C THR A 137 -16.09 -3.33 5.52
N ARG A 138 -17.00 -4.28 5.73
CA ARG A 138 -18.19 -4.15 6.58
C ARG A 138 -17.83 -3.76 8.02
N THR A 139 -16.86 -4.47 8.63
CA THR A 139 -16.39 -4.19 9.99
C THR A 139 -15.81 -2.77 10.09
N ARG A 140 -14.99 -2.37 9.11
CA ARG A 140 -14.45 -1.00 9.04
C ARG A 140 -15.56 0.05 8.96
N ILE A 141 -16.58 -0.17 8.14
CA ILE A 141 -17.71 0.75 8.02
C ILE A 141 -18.47 0.87 9.35
N PHE A 142 -18.74 -0.25 10.03
CA PHE A 142 -19.42 -0.19 11.33
C PHE A 142 -18.59 0.51 12.40
N ASN A 143 -17.26 0.37 12.39
CA ASN A 143 -16.40 1.17 13.27
C ASN A 143 -16.55 2.67 12.97
N ILE A 144 -16.50 3.09 11.70
CA ILE A 144 -16.70 4.51 11.32
C ILE A 144 -18.08 5.01 11.78
N LEU A 145 -19.13 4.21 11.58
CA LEU A 145 -20.48 4.57 12.00
C LEU A 145 -20.61 4.64 13.52
N LEU A 146 -19.96 3.74 14.27
CA LEU A 146 -19.92 3.80 15.72
C LEU A 146 -19.25 5.09 16.19
N ASP A 147 -18.12 5.46 15.60
CA ASP A 147 -17.37 6.68 15.94
C ASP A 147 -18.21 7.93 15.72
N GLU A 148 -18.95 7.98 14.62
CA GLU A 148 -19.87 9.07 14.34
C GLU A 148 -21.04 9.10 15.33
N GLN A 149 -21.62 7.95 15.67
CA GLN A 149 -22.69 7.88 16.66
C GLN A 149 -22.21 8.30 18.06
N GLU A 150 -21.00 7.92 18.47
CA GLU A 150 -20.41 8.36 19.73
C GLU A 150 -20.16 9.87 19.76
N SER A 151 -19.68 10.42 18.65
CA SER A 151 -19.51 11.87 18.50
C SER A 151 -20.84 12.62 18.58
N LEU A 152 -21.88 12.10 17.93
CA LEU A 152 -23.24 12.66 18.03
C LEU A 152 -23.80 12.52 19.45
N PHE A 153 -23.55 11.41 20.13
CA PHE A 153 -23.97 11.20 21.52
C PHE A 153 -23.28 12.17 22.47
N ALA A 154 -21.97 12.37 22.32
CA ALA A 154 -21.19 13.32 23.12
C ALA A 154 -21.70 14.77 22.97
N ASN A 155 -22.27 15.11 21.80
CA ASN A 155 -22.86 16.42 21.53
C ASN A 155 -24.38 16.48 21.80
N GLY A 156 -24.98 15.43 22.36
CA GLY A 156 -26.40 15.34 22.70
C GLY A 156 -27.35 15.13 21.51
N ALA A 157 -26.81 14.85 20.32
CA ALA A 157 -27.55 14.66 19.07
C ALA A 157 -27.97 13.20 18.79
N ALA A 158 -27.41 12.22 19.52
CA ALA A 158 -27.81 10.80 19.47
C ALA A 158 -28.16 10.28 20.87
N LYS A 159 -28.87 9.14 20.94
CA LYS A 159 -29.22 8.48 22.21
C LYS A 159 -28.29 7.31 22.49
N GLU A 160 -28.14 6.94 23.76
CA GLU A 160 -27.37 5.75 24.16
C GLU A 160 -27.87 4.47 23.47
N ALA A 161 -29.17 4.39 23.18
CA ALA A 161 -29.74 3.27 22.42
C ALA A 161 -29.17 3.15 20.99
N ASP A 162 -28.90 4.28 20.34
CA ASP A 162 -28.33 4.33 18.98
C ASP A 162 -26.87 3.87 19.01
N VAL A 163 -26.10 4.35 20.00
CA VAL A 163 -24.70 3.94 20.23
C VAL A 163 -24.63 2.45 20.58
N SER A 164 -25.49 1.97 21.48
CA SER A 164 -25.58 0.55 21.86
C SER A 164 -25.92 -0.35 20.66
N THR A 165 -26.80 0.10 19.77
CA THR A 165 -27.10 -0.60 18.52
C THR A 165 -25.86 -0.66 17.61
N ALA A 166 -25.14 0.46 17.45
CA ALA A 166 -23.91 0.50 16.66
C ALA A 166 -22.83 -0.43 17.23
N ARG A 167 -22.63 -0.43 18.56
CA ARG A 167 -21.73 -1.37 19.25
C ARG A 167 -22.11 -2.83 18.98
N GLY A 168 -23.41 -3.15 19.02
CA GLY A 168 -23.91 -4.49 18.69
C GLY A 168 -23.58 -4.93 17.26
N LEU A 169 -23.68 -4.02 16.28
CA LEU A 169 -23.31 -4.29 14.89
C LEU A 169 -21.80 -4.54 14.73
N VAL A 170 -20.96 -3.74 15.39
CA VAL A 170 -19.50 -3.93 15.38
C VAL A 170 -19.12 -5.27 16.00
N ARG A 171 -19.72 -5.63 17.15
CA ARG A 171 -19.50 -6.92 17.82
C ARG A 171 -19.83 -8.10 16.91
N ALA A 172 -21.00 -8.05 16.27
CA ALA A 172 -21.43 -9.09 15.33
C ALA A 172 -20.49 -9.19 14.12
N ALA A 173 -20.03 -8.06 13.59
CA ALA A 173 -19.12 -8.02 12.45
C ALA A 173 -17.73 -8.60 12.78
N TYR A 174 -17.16 -8.30 13.95
CA TYR A 174 -15.94 -8.95 14.41
C TYR A 174 -16.12 -10.46 14.60
N ALA A 175 -17.25 -10.91 15.15
CA ALA A 175 -17.54 -12.33 15.31
C ALA A 175 -17.62 -13.06 13.95
N ASP A 176 -18.31 -12.46 12.96
CA ASP A 176 -18.37 -12.98 11.58
C ASP A 176 -16.97 -13.04 10.95
N LEU A 177 -16.16 -11.99 11.13
CA LEU A 177 -14.80 -11.90 10.59
C LEU A 177 -13.86 -12.95 11.21
N LEU A 178 -13.87 -13.12 12.54
CA LEU A 178 -13.06 -14.13 13.21
C LEU A 178 -13.44 -15.55 12.80
N LYS A 179 -14.74 -15.81 12.61
CA LYS A 179 -15.21 -17.10 12.09
C LYS A 179 -14.71 -17.37 10.66
N ALA A 180 -14.67 -16.34 9.82
CA ALA A 180 -14.14 -16.44 8.46
C ALA A 180 -12.60 -16.47 8.40
N SER A 181 -11.90 -16.09 9.47
CA SER A 181 -10.44 -15.96 9.50
C SER A 181 -9.83 -16.24 10.88
N PRO A 182 -9.92 -17.48 11.39
CA PRO A 182 -9.54 -17.81 12.77
C PRO A 182 -8.03 -17.73 13.05
N LYS A 183 -7.19 -17.59 12.02
CA LYS A 183 -5.72 -17.52 12.14
C LYS A 183 -5.16 -16.14 11.83
N ASP A 184 -6.00 -15.13 11.66
CA ASP A 184 -5.54 -13.79 11.32
C ASP A 184 -5.28 -12.94 12.57
N SER A 185 -4.00 -12.79 12.92
CA SER A 185 -3.52 -12.00 14.07
C SER A 185 -4.06 -10.57 14.08
N LEU A 186 -4.17 -9.94 12.91
CA LEU A 186 -4.58 -8.54 12.77
C LEU A 186 -6.10 -8.35 12.97
N SER A 187 -6.93 -9.29 12.50
CA SER A 187 -8.37 -9.27 12.80
C SER A 187 -8.64 -9.62 14.26
N ALA A 188 -7.90 -10.57 14.83
CA ALA A 188 -7.96 -10.90 16.26
C ALA A 188 -7.56 -9.71 17.14
N LEU A 189 -6.53 -8.95 16.76
CA LEU A 189 -6.14 -7.72 17.46
C LEU A 189 -7.26 -6.68 17.43
N GLY A 190 -7.88 -6.43 16.27
CA GLY A 190 -9.01 -5.49 16.17
C GLY A 190 -10.20 -5.90 17.06
N ALA A 191 -10.52 -7.20 17.10
CA ALA A 191 -11.56 -7.71 17.99
C ALA A 191 -11.20 -7.58 19.47
N ALA A 192 -9.95 -7.86 19.85
CA ALA A 192 -9.47 -7.71 21.23
C ALA A 192 -9.51 -6.25 21.71
N GLU A 193 -9.11 -5.31 20.84
CA GLU A 193 -9.22 -3.87 21.12
C GLU A 193 -10.67 -3.42 21.28
N PHE A 194 -11.59 -3.97 20.48
CA PHE A 194 -13.01 -3.68 20.60
C PHE A 194 -13.60 -4.23 21.90
N GLU A 195 -13.28 -5.47 22.29
CA GLU A 195 -13.72 -6.03 23.58
C GLU A 195 -13.17 -5.23 24.77
N LEU A 196 -11.91 -4.76 24.67
CA LEU A 196 -11.34 -3.86 25.67
C LEU A 196 -12.11 -2.53 25.70
N TYR A 197 -12.45 -1.96 24.55
CA TYR A 197 -13.27 -0.76 24.46
C TYR A 197 -14.65 -0.94 25.13
N GLU A 198 -15.32 -2.08 24.92
CA GLU A 198 -16.61 -2.39 25.54
C GLU A 198 -16.54 -2.70 27.05
N GLY A 199 -15.35 -2.69 27.63
CA GLY A 199 -15.14 -2.98 29.05
C GLY A 199 -15.04 -4.47 29.38
N ASN A 200 -15.00 -5.35 28.38
CA ASN A 200 -14.88 -6.80 28.58
C ASN A 200 -13.42 -7.23 28.72
N ALA A 201 -12.79 -6.82 29.83
CA ALA A 201 -11.35 -6.99 30.06
C ALA A 201 -10.89 -8.46 30.03
N GLN A 202 -11.70 -9.40 30.53
CA GLN A 202 -11.37 -10.83 30.53
C GLN A 202 -11.27 -11.38 29.10
N LYS A 203 -12.30 -11.14 28.27
CA LYS A 203 -12.29 -11.59 26.88
C LYS A 203 -11.21 -10.88 26.06
N ALA A 204 -10.95 -9.60 26.32
CA ALA A 204 -9.85 -8.88 25.70
C ALA A 204 -8.49 -9.51 26.04
N LYS A 205 -8.23 -9.83 27.32
CA LYS A 205 -7.00 -10.51 27.77
C LYS A 205 -6.80 -11.85 27.06
N GLU A 206 -7.85 -12.65 26.94
CA GLU A 206 -7.83 -13.95 26.23
C GLU A 206 -7.47 -13.76 24.75
N LEU A 207 -8.16 -12.86 24.04
CA LEU A 207 -7.89 -12.57 22.63
C LEU A 207 -6.49 -11.99 22.41
N PHE A 208 -5.97 -11.13 23.29
CA PHE A 208 -4.59 -10.66 23.19
C PHE A 208 -3.58 -11.81 23.34
N GLY A 209 -3.86 -12.80 24.20
CA GLY A 209 -3.05 -14.01 24.31
C GLY A 209 -3.06 -14.84 23.01
N GLU A 210 -4.22 -14.94 22.34
CA GLU A 210 -4.31 -15.57 21.02
C GLU A 210 -3.49 -14.81 19.97
N VAL A 211 -3.56 -13.48 19.97
CA VAL A 211 -2.77 -12.62 19.07
C VAL A 211 -1.27 -12.84 19.27
N GLU A 212 -0.79 -12.89 20.52
CA GLU A 212 0.62 -13.20 20.83
C GLU A 212 1.04 -14.56 20.24
N CYS A 213 0.20 -15.59 20.39
CA CYS A 213 0.44 -16.91 19.82
C CYS A 213 0.49 -16.88 18.28
N LEU A 214 -0.44 -16.16 17.64
CA LEU A 214 -0.51 -16.05 16.18
C LEU A 214 0.68 -15.27 15.60
N LEU A 215 1.09 -14.16 16.22
CA LEU A 215 2.25 -13.36 15.77
C LEU A 215 3.55 -14.15 15.86
N ALA A 216 3.72 -14.97 16.90
CA ALA A 216 4.86 -15.88 17.00
C ALA A 216 4.89 -16.88 15.82
N GLY A 217 3.72 -17.38 15.40
CA GLY A 217 3.58 -18.25 14.23
C GLY A 217 3.78 -17.57 12.87
N ASP A 218 3.30 -16.32 12.71
CA ASP A 218 3.40 -15.56 11.45
C ASP A 218 4.85 -15.23 11.07
N SER A 219 5.72 -14.98 12.06
CA SER A 219 7.15 -14.74 11.84
C SER A 219 7.90 -15.91 11.18
N ALA A 220 7.37 -17.14 11.31
CA ALA A 220 7.95 -18.34 10.70
C ALA A 220 7.45 -18.59 9.25
N ALA A 221 6.27 -18.07 8.90
CA ALA A 221 5.58 -18.37 7.63
C ALA A 221 5.92 -17.41 6.47
N ALA A 222 6.39 -16.19 6.76
CA ALA A 222 6.72 -15.16 5.77
C ALA A 222 7.86 -15.53 4.78
N SER A 223 8.48 -16.71 4.95
CA SER A 223 9.64 -17.19 4.18
C SER A 223 9.30 -18.10 2.98
N LYS A 224 8.02 -18.39 2.68
CA LYS A 224 7.66 -19.54 1.79
C LYS A 224 6.58 -19.33 0.71
N SER A 225 6.22 -18.12 0.26
CA SER A 225 5.31 -17.99 -0.90
C SER A 225 6.07 -17.70 -2.19
N SER A 226 5.99 -18.62 -3.16
CA SER A 226 6.71 -18.56 -4.44
C SER A 226 5.82 -18.28 -5.65
N SER A 227 4.49 -18.18 -5.47
CA SER A 227 3.54 -17.90 -6.56
C SER A 227 2.92 -16.52 -6.38
N VAL A 228 3.11 -15.66 -7.37
CA VAL A 228 2.53 -14.32 -7.43
C VAL A 228 1.44 -14.33 -8.51
N SER A 229 0.23 -13.90 -8.17
CA SER A 229 -0.91 -13.77 -9.10
C SER A 229 -0.73 -12.62 -10.08
N ALA A 230 -1.45 -12.65 -11.20
CA ALA A 230 -1.46 -11.53 -12.16
C ALA A 230 -1.96 -10.24 -11.49
N ALA A 231 -2.94 -10.36 -10.59
CA ALA A 231 -3.43 -9.27 -9.76
C ALA A 231 -2.32 -8.58 -8.96
N ALA A 232 -1.42 -9.33 -8.31
CA ALA A 232 -0.32 -8.75 -7.53
C ALA A 232 0.62 -7.91 -8.40
N ALA A 233 1.01 -8.45 -9.55
CA ALA A 233 1.95 -7.79 -10.45
C ALA A 233 1.35 -6.48 -10.99
N ILE A 234 0.09 -6.52 -11.43
CA ILE A 234 -0.63 -5.34 -11.89
C ILE A 234 -0.80 -4.32 -10.75
N ALA A 235 -1.21 -4.75 -9.56
CA ALA A 235 -1.44 -3.86 -8.41
C ALA A 235 -0.16 -3.22 -7.89
N PHE A 236 0.98 -3.92 -7.96
CA PHE A 236 2.30 -3.38 -7.66
C PHE A 236 2.70 -2.32 -8.68
N ARG A 237 2.64 -2.63 -9.99
CA ARG A 237 2.97 -1.68 -11.05
C ARG A 237 2.10 -0.42 -10.97
N PHE A 238 0.80 -0.59 -10.69
CA PHE A 238 -0.12 0.52 -10.51
C PHE A 238 0.26 1.42 -9.32
N ARG A 239 0.59 0.82 -8.16
CA ARG A 239 1.10 1.56 -6.98
C ARG A 239 2.39 2.31 -7.28
N SER A 240 3.36 1.65 -7.91
CA SER A 240 4.63 2.28 -8.30
C SER A 240 4.40 3.45 -9.24
N ALA A 241 3.47 3.33 -10.19
CA ALA A 241 3.13 4.40 -11.13
C ALA A 241 2.49 5.61 -10.43
N ILE A 242 1.58 5.38 -9.47
CA ILE A 242 0.99 6.46 -8.67
C ILE A 242 2.07 7.20 -7.89
N ASN A 243 2.92 6.45 -7.16
CA ASN A 243 3.95 7.02 -6.30
C ASN A 243 4.96 7.87 -7.10
N ALA A 244 5.40 7.37 -8.27
CA ALA A 244 6.32 8.09 -9.14
C ALA A 244 5.72 9.39 -9.72
N ALA A 245 4.39 9.49 -9.78
CA ALA A 245 3.71 10.65 -10.33
C ALA A 245 3.35 11.69 -9.23
N SER A 246 3.18 11.24 -7.97
CA SER A 246 3.01 12.10 -6.78
C SER A 246 4.19 13.02 -6.50
N THR A 247 5.40 12.58 -6.86
CA THR A 247 6.66 13.30 -6.59
C THR A 247 6.99 14.38 -7.61
N ALA A 248 6.26 14.41 -8.73
CA ALA A 248 6.46 15.39 -9.79
C ALA A 248 5.81 16.78 -9.50
N GLY A 249 5.17 16.96 -8.33
CA GLY A 249 4.66 18.27 -7.89
C GLY A 249 3.46 18.82 -8.66
N GLU A 250 2.86 18.04 -9.57
CA GLU A 250 1.63 18.42 -10.28
C GLU A 250 0.40 17.93 -9.49
N SER A 251 -0.63 18.78 -9.31
CA SER A 251 -1.79 18.42 -8.50
C SER A 251 -2.55 17.19 -9.05
N LEU A 252 -2.82 16.26 -8.13
CA LEU A 252 -2.71 14.82 -8.35
C LEU A 252 -3.98 14.04 -8.74
N SER A 253 -5.14 14.67 -8.93
CA SER A 253 -6.39 13.89 -9.04
C SER A 253 -7.00 13.78 -10.44
N SER A 254 -6.82 14.76 -11.33
CA SER A 254 -7.35 14.70 -12.70
C SER A 254 -6.26 14.50 -13.75
N LYS A 255 -5.17 15.27 -13.66
CA LYS A 255 -4.03 15.16 -14.58
C LYS A 255 -3.22 13.87 -14.41
N LEU A 256 -3.21 13.28 -13.21
CA LEU A 256 -2.51 12.02 -12.94
C LEU A 256 -3.17 10.85 -13.67
N LEU A 257 -4.48 10.74 -13.53
CA LEU A 257 -5.29 9.78 -14.27
C LEU A 257 -5.26 10.11 -15.77
N GLU A 258 -5.30 11.37 -16.19
CA GLU A 258 -5.18 11.74 -17.61
C GLU A 258 -3.80 11.47 -18.21
N GLN A 259 -2.71 11.67 -17.46
CA GLN A 259 -1.34 11.35 -17.90
C GLN A 259 -1.11 9.84 -17.89
N THR A 260 -1.63 9.13 -16.89
CA THR A 260 -1.62 7.66 -16.86
C THR A 260 -2.49 7.11 -18.00
N ARG A 261 -3.68 7.69 -18.26
CA ARG A 261 -4.54 7.44 -19.43
C ARG A 261 -3.85 7.75 -20.76
N ALA A 262 -3.11 8.84 -20.85
CA ALA A 262 -2.37 9.22 -22.04
C ALA A 262 -1.15 8.31 -22.28
N GLN A 263 -0.52 7.81 -21.22
CA GLN A 263 0.51 6.77 -21.29
C GLN A 263 -0.07 5.41 -21.67
N ILE A 264 -1.25 5.05 -21.15
CA ILE A 264 -2.04 3.86 -21.52
C ILE A 264 -2.49 3.94 -23.00
N ALA A 265 -2.95 5.10 -23.47
CA ALA A 265 -3.44 5.32 -24.83
C ALA A 265 -2.33 5.37 -25.90
N THR A 266 -1.06 5.56 -25.50
CA THR A 266 0.10 5.63 -26.42
C THR A 266 0.93 4.34 -26.48
N GLY A 267 0.41 3.22 -25.95
CA GLY A 267 1.02 1.89 -26.08
C GLY A 267 1.94 1.46 -24.94
N ALA A 268 1.91 2.14 -23.79
CA ALA A 268 2.62 1.77 -22.57
C ALA A 268 1.62 1.47 -21.44
N SER A 269 0.63 0.62 -21.71
CA SER A 269 -0.23 0.08 -20.65
C SER A 269 0.62 -0.64 -19.60
N PRO A 270 0.44 -0.39 -18.28
CA PRO A 270 1.13 -1.14 -17.22
C PRO A 270 0.66 -2.61 -17.14
N ILE A 271 -0.42 -2.92 -17.85
CA ILE A 271 -1.00 -4.26 -18.02
C ILE A 271 -0.67 -4.73 -19.43
N SER A 272 0.10 -5.81 -19.55
CA SER A 272 0.28 -6.50 -20.83
C SER A 272 -0.99 -7.26 -21.20
N ASP A 273 -1.21 -7.53 -22.50
CA ASP A 273 -2.38 -8.32 -22.92
C ASP A 273 -2.42 -9.71 -22.25
N ALA A 274 -1.24 -10.28 -21.97
CA ALA A 274 -1.11 -11.53 -21.22
C ALA A 274 -1.54 -11.39 -19.75
N ASP A 275 -1.16 -10.30 -19.07
CA ASP A 275 -1.58 -10.03 -17.69
C ASP A 275 -3.09 -9.75 -17.61
N ALA A 276 -3.62 -9.03 -18.59
CA ALA A 276 -5.05 -8.75 -18.71
C ALA A 276 -5.85 -10.05 -18.87
N GLU A 277 -5.38 -10.95 -19.74
CA GLU A 277 -6.04 -12.23 -19.98
C GLU A 277 -5.94 -13.17 -18.78
N ALA A 278 -4.77 -13.21 -18.13
CA ALA A 278 -4.58 -13.96 -16.89
C ALA A 278 -5.54 -13.48 -15.79
N LEU A 279 -5.68 -12.16 -15.60
CA LEU A 279 -6.61 -11.60 -14.62
C LEU A 279 -8.08 -11.89 -14.96
N ARG A 280 -8.48 -11.82 -16.24
CA ARG A 280 -9.85 -12.21 -16.64
C ARG A 280 -10.13 -13.69 -16.37
N SER A 281 -9.13 -14.54 -16.58
CA SER A 281 -9.21 -15.96 -16.25
C SER A 281 -9.34 -16.19 -14.74
N GLU A 282 -8.54 -15.50 -13.91
CA GLU A 282 -8.64 -15.52 -12.44
C GLU A 282 -10.03 -15.08 -11.96
N LEU A 283 -10.60 -14.04 -12.57
CA LEU A 283 -11.94 -13.50 -12.27
C LEU A 283 -13.08 -14.33 -12.86
N GLN A 284 -12.78 -15.34 -13.69
CA GLN A 284 -13.74 -16.20 -14.39
C GLN A 284 -14.81 -15.41 -15.15
N THR A 285 -14.38 -14.44 -15.96
CA THR A 285 -15.27 -13.54 -16.67
C THR A 285 -14.92 -13.41 -18.15
N GLU A 286 -15.94 -13.52 -18.99
CA GLU A 286 -15.84 -13.31 -20.45
C GLU A 286 -16.07 -11.84 -20.84
N SER A 287 -16.34 -10.96 -19.86
CA SER A 287 -16.67 -9.56 -20.13
C SER A 287 -15.45 -8.76 -20.55
N SER A 288 -15.63 -7.88 -21.54
CA SER A 288 -14.59 -6.96 -21.99
C SER A 288 -14.46 -5.77 -21.02
N PHE A 289 -13.35 -5.78 -20.28
CA PHE A 289 -12.97 -4.71 -19.37
C PHE A 289 -11.84 -3.87 -19.96
N SER A 290 -11.94 -2.56 -19.74
CA SER A 290 -10.87 -1.60 -19.98
C SER A 290 -9.70 -1.84 -19.03
N HIS A 291 -8.52 -1.34 -19.38
CA HIS A 291 -7.33 -1.46 -18.51
C HIS A 291 -7.52 -0.76 -17.16
N GLU A 292 -8.35 0.29 -17.07
CA GLU A 292 -8.68 0.95 -15.80
C GLU A 292 -9.52 0.04 -14.90
N GLU A 293 -10.52 -0.63 -15.45
CA GLU A 293 -11.35 -1.59 -14.71
C GLU A 293 -10.53 -2.81 -14.28
N LEU A 294 -9.65 -3.31 -15.15
CA LEU A 294 -8.72 -4.41 -14.80
C LEU A 294 -7.73 -4.01 -13.72
N SER A 295 -7.21 -2.77 -13.75
CA SER A 295 -6.34 -2.26 -12.68
C SER A 295 -7.10 -2.16 -11.35
N LEU A 296 -8.37 -1.72 -11.37
CA LEU A 296 -9.22 -1.70 -10.18
C LEU A 296 -9.39 -3.12 -9.63
N PHE A 297 -9.76 -4.09 -10.48
CA PHE A 297 -9.90 -5.47 -10.05
C PHE A 297 -8.61 -6.04 -9.47
N ALA A 298 -7.48 -5.82 -10.12
CA ALA A 298 -6.17 -6.28 -9.65
C ALA A 298 -5.85 -5.76 -8.26
N VAL A 299 -6.08 -4.47 -7.99
CA VAL A 299 -5.83 -3.89 -6.66
C VAL A 299 -6.76 -4.49 -5.60
N VAL A 300 -8.04 -4.70 -5.92
CA VAL A 300 -9.00 -5.30 -4.99
C VAL A 300 -8.68 -6.77 -4.72
N VAL A 301 -8.35 -7.54 -5.75
CA VAL A 301 -7.96 -8.95 -5.65
C VAL A 301 -6.65 -9.08 -4.86
N ASP A 302 -5.65 -8.24 -5.14
CA ASP A 302 -4.40 -8.25 -4.37
C ASP A 302 -4.66 -7.90 -2.89
N ALA A 303 -5.55 -6.95 -2.59
CA ALA A 303 -5.94 -6.65 -1.21
C ALA A 303 -6.66 -7.83 -0.53
N ALA A 304 -7.50 -8.57 -1.26
CA ALA A 304 -8.17 -9.76 -0.77
C ALA A 304 -7.18 -10.89 -0.47
N GLU A 305 -6.24 -11.13 -1.40
CA GLU A 305 -5.16 -12.11 -1.27
C GLU A 305 -4.17 -11.77 -0.16
N ALA A 306 -3.83 -10.48 0.00
CA ALA A 306 -2.95 -10.00 1.07
C ALA A 306 -3.53 -10.27 2.46
N GLY A 307 -4.86 -10.31 2.57
CA GLY A 307 -5.56 -10.46 3.83
C GLY A 307 -5.61 -9.14 4.62
N VAL A 308 -5.91 -8.02 3.94
CA VAL A 308 -6.09 -6.70 4.60
C VAL A 308 -7.06 -6.81 5.79
N HIS A 309 -6.82 -6.04 6.84
CA HIS A 309 -7.58 -6.05 8.10
C HIS A 309 -8.40 -4.75 8.28
N PRO A 310 -9.38 -4.71 9.21
CA PRO A 310 -10.29 -3.56 9.33
C PRO A 310 -9.69 -2.36 10.08
N GLY A 311 -8.70 -2.58 10.95
CA GLY A 311 -8.12 -1.53 11.78
C GLY A 311 -7.03 -0.70 11.08
N GLU A 312 -6.86 0.56 11.47
CA GLU A 312 -5.68 1.37 11.13
C GLU A 312 -4.69 1.29 12.30
N PHE A 313 -3.75 0.34 12.23
CA PHE A 313 -2.81 0.13 13.33
C PHE A 313 -1.67 1.14 13.36
N PHE A 314 -1.42 1.80 12.22
CA PHE A 314 -0.33 2.75 12.01
C PHE A 314 -0.82 4.11 11.49
N PRO A 315 -1.62 4.87 12.26
CA PRO A 315 -2.08 6.18 11.81
C PRO A 315 -0.91 7.15 11.62
N LEU A 316 -0.88 7.83 10.46
CA LEU A 316 0.16 8.82 10.13
C LEU A 316 -0.03 10.16 10.86
N LYS A 317 -1.26 10.45 11.29
CA LYS A 317 -1.59 11.69 12.02
C LYS A 317 -2.00 11.32 13.43
N GLU A 318 -1.23 11.78 14.41
CA GLU A 318 -1.54 11.60 15.82
C GLU A 318 -1.41 12.90 16.62
N ASN A 319 -2.00 12.91 17.81
CA ASN A 319 -1.92 14.00 18.78
C ASN A 319 -0.56 14.04 19.52
N TYR A 320 0.27 13.02 19.39
CA TYR A 320 1.59 12.92 19.99
C TYR A 320 2.67 12.85 18.91
N ASN A 321 3.84 13.43 19.20
CA ASN A 321 5.00 13.32 18.33
C ASN A 321 5.54 11.89 18.35
N VAL A 322 6.20 11.51 17.25
CA VAL A 322 6.92 10.25 17.14
C VAL A 322 7.97 10.17 18.25
N TRP A 323 8.09 8.99 18.86
CA TRP A 323 9.11 8.74 19.89
C TRP A 323 10.51 9.01 19.33
N ALA A 324 11.32 9.79 20.05
CA ALA A 324 12.58 10.32 19.56
C ALA A 324 13.73 9.29 19.48
N SER A 325 13.45 7.99 19.60
CA SER A 325 14.46 6.97 19.33
C SER A 325 14.76 6.87 17.84
N THR A 326 16.00 6.51 17.54
CA THR A 326 16.48 6.29 16.17
C THR A 326 15.64 5.24 15.44
N GLU A 327 15.27 4.19 16.16
CA GLU A 327 14.50 3.05 15.67
C GLU A 327 13.05 3.45 15.36
N ALA A 328 12.39 4.17 16.27
CA ALA A 328 11.02 4.64 16.08
C ALA A 328 10.95 5.68 14.95
N THR A 329 11.91 6.62 14.89
CA THR A 329 11.97 7.63 13.84
C THR A 329 12.21 7.00 12.46
N SER A 330 13.16 6.07 12.37
CA SER A 330 13.44 5.32 11.13
C SER A 330 12.22 4.53 10.68
N LEU A 331 11.57 3.79 11.58
CA LEU A 331 10.40 3.00 11.22
C LEU A 331 9.20 3.88 10.84
N HIS A 332 8.98 5.00 11.53
CA HIS A 332 7.94 5.96 11.16
C HIS A 332 8.17 6.52 9.75
N HIS A 333 9.42 6.86 9.41
CA HIS A 333 9.78 7.27 8.06
C HIS A 333 9.51 6.17 7.03
N THR A 334 9.88 4.91 7.30
CA THR A 334 9.59 3.76 6.42
C THR A 334 8.07 3.57 6.23
N VAL A 335 7.28 3.68 7.30
CA VAL A 335 5.80 3.61 7.23
C VAL A 335 5.26 4.75 6.38
N GLN A 336 5.71 5.97 6.63
CA GLN A 336 5.28 7.15 5.88
C GLN A 336 5.63 7.00 4.39
N GLN A 337 6.84 6.55 4.06
CA GLN A 337 7.25 6.27 2.68
C GLN A 337 6.37 5.20 2.03
N PHE A 338 5.95 4.16 2.74
CA PHE A 338 5.12 3.12 2.15
C PHE A 338 3.67 3.58 1.93
N VAL A 339 3.12 4.35 2.88
CA VAL A 339 1.73 4.84 2.83
C VAL A 339 1.58 6.00 1.86
N GLU A 340 2.51 6.95 1.87
CA GLU A 340 2.49 8.15 1.01
C GLU A 340 3.18 7.91 -0.36
N GLY A 341 3.90 6.80 -0.47
CA GLY A 341 4.61 6.37 -1.67
C GLY A 341 6.08 6.80 -1.67
N GLU A 342 6.97 5.84 -1.90
CA GLU A 342 8.40 6.14 -2.00
C GLU A 342 8.64 6.92 -3.30
N SER A 343 9.11 8.15 -3.14
CA SER A 343 9.88 8.82 -4.17
C SER A 343 11.16 8.02 -4.35
N VAL A 344 11.26 7.19 -5.39
CA VAL A 344 12.59 6.91 -5.96
C VAL A 344 13.13 8.29 -6.34
N ALA A 345 13.96 8.86 -5.48
CA ALA A 345 14.46 10.21 -5.61
C ALA A 345 15.52 10.26 -6.72
N VAL A 346 15.09 9.98 -7.96
CA VAL A 346 15.83 10.43 -9.13
C VAL A 346 15.67 11.94 -9.12
N SER A 347 16.72 12.64 -8.67
CA SER A 347 16.65 14.09 -8.48
C SER A 347 16.09 14.76 -9.74
N ALA A 348 15.27 15.81 -9.57
CA ALA A 348 14.71 16.54 -10.73
C ALA A 348 15.82 17.01 -11.69
N SER A 349 17.03 17.27 -11.17
CA SER A 349 18.23 17.53 -11.97
C SER A 349 18.73 16.30 -12.74
N THR A 350 18.70 15.10 -12.17
CA THR A 350 19.01 13.85 -12.89
C THR A 350 17.97 13.57 -13.99
N VAL A 351 16.67 13.73 -13.70
CA VAL A 351 15.60 13.56 -14.70
C VAL A 351 15.70 14.61 -15.80
N ALA A 352 15.97 15.88 -15.44
CA ALA A 352 16.18 16.95 -16.41
C ALA A 352 17.46 16.75 -17.22
N ALA A 353 18.54 16.24 -16.62
CA ALA A 353 19.77 15.90 -17.31
C ALA A 353 19.55 14.78 -18.34
N ILE A 354 18.78 13.74 -17.98
CA ILE A 354 18.38 12.66 -18.91
C ILE A 354 17.46 13.21 -20.02
N ARG A 355 16.45 14.03 -19.67
CA ARG A 355 15.47 14.60 -20.61
C ARG A 355 16.09 15.58 -21.60
N ASN A 356 17.09 16.35 -21.15
CA ASN A 356 17.79 17.35 -21.95
C ASN A 356 19.11 16.84 -22.55
N ALA A 357 19.42 15.55 -22.37
CA ALA A 357 20.61 14.93 -22.93
C ALA A 357 20.56 15.01 -24.46
N LYS A 358 21.53 15.73 -25.04
CA LYS A 358 21.86 15.60 -26.47
C LYS A 358 22.98 14.57 -26.56
N HIS A 359 22.74 13.48 -27.29
CA HIS A 359 23.79 12.51 -27.61
C HIS A 359 24.98 13.23 -28.25
N SER A 360 26.10 13.31 -27.54
CA SER A 360 27.26 14.12 -27.94
C SER A 360 28.20 13.42 -28.91
N SER A 361 27.90 12.20 -29.31
CA SER A 361 28.62 11.51 -30.39
C SER A 361 27.68 10.56 -31.13
N SER A 362 27.99 10.35 -32.40
CA SER A 362 27.37 9.32 -33.22
C SER A 362 27.65 7.93 -32.65
N PHE A 363 26.60 7.18 -32.34
CA PHE A 363 26.62 5.90 -31.63
C PHE A 363 27.45 4.78 -32.29
N PHE A 364 27.76 4.88 -33.59
CA PHE A 364 28.62 3.92 -34.30
C PHE A 364 29.83 4.58 -34.98
N ALA A 365 29.62 5.64 -35.78
CA ALA A 365 30.69 6.39 -36.47
C ALA A 365 30.15 7.72 -37.03
N SER A 366 31.03 8.61 -37.50
CA SER A 366 30.61 9.90 -38.08
C SER A 366 29.70 9.71 -39.30
N GLU A 367 28.82 10.68 -39.58
CA GLU A 367 27.90 10.62 -40.75
C GLU A 367 28.66 10.43 -42.07
N ALA A 368 29.90 10.92 -42.16
CA ALA A 368 30.75 10.76 -43.33
C ALA A 368 31.22 9.31 -43.53
N ASP A 369 31.50 8.59 -42.44
CA ASP A 369 31.97 7.19 -42.49
C ASP A 369 30.81 6.24 -42.77
N LEU A 370 29.63 6.51 -42.20
CA LEU A 370 28.40 5.80 -42.50
C LEU A 370 28.01 5.96 -43.98
N LYS A 371 28.14 7.17 -44.54
CA LYS A 371 27.93 7.41 -45.97
C LYS A 371 28.91 6.64 -46.85
N LYS A 372 30.18 6.48 -46.45
CA LYS A 372 31.16 5.68 -47.20
C LYS A 372 30.78 4.21 -47.27
N VAL A 373 30.32 3.63 -46.15
CA VAL A 373 29.88 2.22 -46.11
C VAL A 373 28.61 2.02 -46.91
N LEU A 374 27.64 2.93 -46.80
CA LEU A 374 26.35 2.88 -47.53
C LEU A 374 26.49 3.11 -49.04
N THR A 375 27.49 3.90 -49.48
CA THR A 375 27.74 4.14 -50.91
C THR A 375 28.67 3.08 -51.52
N GLY A 376 29.43 2.36 -50.69
CA GLY A 376 30.32 1.27 -51.11
C GLY A 376 29.65 -0.10 -51.20
N SER A 377 28.54 -0.35 -50.49
CA SER A 377 27.88 -1.65 -50.48
C SER A 377 27.00 -1.86 -51.73
N LYS A 378 27.56 -2.47 -52.77
CA LYS A 378 26.78 -2.94 -53.92
C LYS A 378 26.36 -4.40 -53.71
N GLY A 379 25.17 -4.60 -53.13
CA GLY A 379 24.42 -5.85 -53.24
C GLY A 379 24.36 -6.78 -52.02
N GLY A 380 24.68 -6.31 -50.80
CA GLY A 380 24.50 -7.07 -49.55
C GLY A 380 23.57 -6.36 -48.55
N ASP A 381 23.13 -7.07 -47.50
CA ASP A 381 22.34 -6.49 -46.42
C ASP A 381 23.13 -5.35 -45.77
N VAL A 382 22.52 -4.17 -45.72
CA VAL A 382 23.15 -2.93 -45.25
C VAL A 382 23.58 -3.06 -43.79
N LEU A 383 22.86 -3.87 -43.02
CA LEU A 383 23.17 -4.14 -41.62
C LEU A 383 24.48 -4.94 -41.46
N ASP A 384 24.68 -5.98 -42.28
CA ASP A 384 25.91 -6.79 -42.25
C ASP A 384 27.14 -5.96 -42.63
N ALA A 385 26.99 -5.01 -43.57
CA ALA A 385 28.06 -4.10 -43.98
C ALA A 385 28.43 -3.08 -42.87
N ILE A 386 27.45 -2.63 -42.10
CA ILE A 386 27.65 -1.74 -40.95
C ILE A 386 28.30 -2.52 -39.78
N GLU A 387 27.84 -3.74 -39.51
CA GLU A 387 28.40 -4.62 -38.46
C GLU A 387 29.84 -5.05 -38.79
N GLN A 388 30.17 -5.33 -40.05
CA GLN A 388 31.55 -5.60 -40.47
C GLN A 388 32.46 -4.38 -40.35
N ALA A 389 31.96 -3.17 -40.66
CA ALA A 389 32.78 -1.97 -40.67
C ALA A 389 33.00 -1.36 -39.27
N PHE A 390 32.03 -1.51 -38.37
CA PHE A 390 32.03 -0.84 -37.06
C PHE A 390 31.94 -1.80 -35.86
N GLY A 391 31.82 -3.12 -36.10
CA GLY A 391 31.71 -4.15 -35.07
C GLY A 391 30.28 -4.35 -34.55
N ASN A 392 30.10 -5.36 -33.68
CA ASN A 392 28.79 -5.76 -33.13
C ASN A 392 28.27 -4.83 -32.01
N GLY A 393 28.91 -3.67 -31.78
CA GLY A 393 28.53 -2.75 -30.71
C GLY A 393 29.38 -1.48 -30.67
N PRO A 394 28.95 -0.45 -29.92
CA PRO A 394 29.64 0.84 -29.83
C PRO A 394 31.03 0.69 -29.19
N THR A 395 32.03 1.34 -29.80
CA THR A 395 33.44 1.31 -29.35
C THR A 395 33.84 2.53 -28.50
N SER A 396 32.99 3.54 -28.41
CA SER A 396 33.23 4.74 -27.60
C SER A 396 32.94 4.51 -26.12
N ALA A 397 33.80 5.05 -25.24
CA ALA A 397 33.54 5.12 -23.82
C ALA A 397 32.17 5.78 -23.55
N LEU A 398 31.41 5.18 -22.63
CA LEU A 398 30.12 5.71 -22.17
C LEU A 398 30.29 7.19 -21.82
N SER A 399 29.41 8.04 -22.35
CA SER A 399 29.45 9.47 -22.05
C SER A 399 29.21 9.69 -20.55
N SER A 400 29.62 10.84 -20.01
CA SER A 400 29.29 11.23 -18.61
C SER A 400 27.78 11.17 -18.30
N HIS A 401 26.94 11.17 -19.33
CA HIS A 401 25.48 11.06 -19.23
C HIS A 401 25.01 9.60 -19.22
N ASP A 402 25.69 8.70 -19.92
CA ASP A 402 25.46 7.26 -19.81
C ASP A 402 25.92 6.74 -18.43
N VAL A 403 26.94 7.37 -17.84
CA VAL A 403 27.32 7.19 -16.43
C VAL A 403 26.20 7.66 -15.49
N ALA A 404 25.61 8.85 -15.69
CA ALA A 404 24.47 9.32 -14.90
C ALA A 404 23.22 8.43 -15.07
N PHE A 405 23.02 7.85 -16.25
CA PHE A 405 21.97 6.87 -16.53
C PHE A 405 22.25 5.53 -15.85
N GLN A 406 23.49 5.04 -15.87
CA GLN A 406 23.95 3.88 -15.11
C GLN A 406 23.88 4.13 -13.61
N GLU A 407 24.19 5.32 -13.11
CA GLU A 407 24.06 5.72 -11.71
C GLU A 407 22.59 5.80 -11.30
N ALA A 408 21.70 6.27 -12.16
CA ALA A 408 20.27 6.23 -11.93
C ALA A 408 19.73 4.78 -11.91
N LEU A 409 20.19 3.92 -12.83
CA LEU A 409 19.92 2.48 -12.80
C LEU A 409 20.47 1.83 -11.54
N ASN A 410 21.71 2.11 -11.17
CA ASN A 410 22.36 1.60 -9.97
C ASN A 410 21.77 2.21 -8.69
N ALA A 411 21.11 3.37 -8.75
CA ALA A 411 20.36 3.94 -7.63
C ALA A 411 18.95 3.34 -7.53
N ILE A 412 18.35 2.92 -8.64
CA ILE A 412 17.09 2.14 -8.69
C ILE A 412 17.34 0.68 -8.25
N ASP A 413 18.46 0.09 -8.68
CA ASP A 413 18.90 -1.26 -8.31
C ASP A 413 19.56 -1.26 -6.91
N GLY A 414 20.15 -0.13 -6.52
CA GLY A 414 20.85 0.12 -5.26
C GLY A 414 20.01 0.78 -4.17
N SER A 415 18.81 1.28 -4.50
CA SER A 415 17.67 1.31 -3.56
C SER A 415 17.23 -0.12 -3.33
N LYS A 416 18.16 -0.92 -2.81
CA LYS A 416 17.86 -2.16 -2.16
C LYS A 416 16.87 -1.77 -1.08
N ALA A 417 15.66 -2.29 -1.24
CA ALA A 417 14.72 -2.47 -0.16
C ALA A 417 15.54 -2.72 1.10
N GLU A 418 15.41 -1.85 2.10
CA GLU A 418 15.57 -2.29 3.48
C GLU A 418 14.92 -3.67 3.53
N ASP A 419 15.70 -4.73 3.83
CA ASP A 419 15.32 -6.13 3.58
C ASP A 419 13.84 -6.26 3.93
N ALA A 420 12.96 -6.45 2.95
CA ALA A 420 11.54 -6.20 3.21
C ALA A 420 11.00 -7.16 4.28
N SER A 421 11.71 -8.28 4.48
CA SER A 421 11.61 -9.16 5.65
C SER A 421 11.92 -8.46 7.00
N THR A 422 12.99 -7.68 7.09
CA THR A 422 13.33 -6.81 8.22
C THR A 422 12.23 -5.77 8.48
N THR A 423 11.70 -5.13 7.44
CA THR A 423 10.59 -4.16 7.60
C THR A 423 9.32 -4.84 8.12
N VAL A 424 8.95 -5.99 7.56
CA VAL A 424 7.83 -6.81 8.06
C VAL A 424 8.05 -7.24 9.51
N ALA A 425 9.27 -7.65 9.87
CA ALA A 425 9.62 -8.03 11.24
C ALA A 425 9.51 -6.84 12.21
N LYS A 426 9.98 -5.65 11.81
CA LYS A 426 9.83 -4.41 12.59
C LYS A 426 8.36 -4.05 12.78
N LEU A 427 7.54 -4.12 11.72
CA LEU A 427 6.11 -3.83 11.81
C LEU A 427 5.37 -4.85 12.70
N ASN A 428 5.65 -6.15 12.55
CA ASN A 428 5.08 -7.18 13.43
C ASN A 428 5.51 -6.98 14.89
N ARG A 429 6.73 -6.52 15.14
CA ARG A 429 7.19 -6.15 16.49
C ARG A 429 6.36 -5.00 17.07
N GLN A 430 6.03 -3.98 16.26
CA GLN A 430 5.14 -2.89 16.71
C GLN A 430 3.72 -3.38 17.02
N ILE A 431 3.19 -4.30 16.21
CA ILE A 431 1.92 -4.97 16.51
C ILE A 431 2.03 -5.72 17.84
N GLY A 432 3.14 -6.44 18.08
CA GLY A 432 3.44 -7.08 19.37
C GLY A 432 3.43 -6.11 20.54
N TYR A 433 4.14 -4.97 20.44
CA TYR A 433 4.12 -3.94 21.49
C TYR A 433 2.72 -3.39 21.74
N ARG A 434 1.94 -3.13 20.68
CA ARG A 434 0.55 -2.66 20.80
C ARG A 434 -0.32 -3.69 21.54
N THR A 435 -0.19 -4.97 21.20
CA THR A 435 -0.85 -6.08 21.90
C THR A 435 -0.46 -6.11 23.38
N THR A 436 0.83 -6.03 23.70
CA THR A 436 1.33 -6.04 25.09
C THR A 436 0.82 -4.86 25.91
N VAL A 437 0.83 -3.65 25.36
CA VAL A 437 0.30 -2.45 26.04
C VAL A 437 -1.19 -2.58 26.32
N ASN A 438 -1.99 -3.03 25.34
CA ASN A 438 -3.43 -3.19 25.54
C ASN A 438 -3.77 -4.35 26.49
N LYS A 439 -2.98 -5.44 26.47
CA LYS A 439 -3.09 -6.53 27.44
C LYS A 439 -2.80 -6.04 28.86
N ALA A 440 -1.80 -5.18 29.04
CA ALA A 440 -1.53 -4.55 30.34
C ALA A 440 -2.71 -3.71 30.84
N ILE A 441 -3.39 -2.97 29.95
CA ILE A 441 -4.62 -2.23 30.30
C ILE A 441 -5.74 -3.19 30.69
N ALA A 442 -5.89 -4.32 30.01
CA ALA A 442 -6.87 -5.35 30.38
C ALA A 442 -6.57 -5.95 31.76
N LEU A 443 -5.29 -6.24 32.05
CA LEU A 443 -4.83 -6.75 33.35
C LEU A 443 -5.11 -5.76 34.49
N ASP A 444 -4.84 -4.47 34.29
CA ASP A 444 -5.17 -3.43 35.27
C ASP A 444 -6.66 -3.42 35.61
N ARG A 445 -7.53 -3.50 34.59
CA ARG A 445 -9.00 -3.58 34.77
C ARG A 445 -9.46 -4.85 35.46
N LEU A 446 -8.66 -5.93 35.41
CA LEU A 446 -8.89 -7.18 36.14
C LEU A 446 -8.26 -7.16 37.55
N ASN A 447 -7.76 -6.01 37.99
CA ASN A 447 -7.09 -5.83 39.28
C ASN A 447 -5.81 -6.67 39.42
N GLU A 448 -5.07 -6.83 38.32
CA GLU A 448 -3.74 -7.46 38.26
C GLU A 448 -2.64 -6.42 37.90
N PRO A 449 -2.54 -5.28 38.61
CA PRO A 449 -1.72 -4.13 38.19
C PRO A 449 -0.20 -4.41 38.22
N HIS A 450 0.28 -5.32 39.06
CA HIS A 450 1.71 -5.67 39.08
C HIS A 450 2.16 -6.41 37.82
N GLU A 451 1.32 -7.30 37.28
CA GLU A 451 1.60 -7.97 36.00
C GLU A 451 1.54 -6.96 34.84
N ALA A 452 0.55 -6.06 34.88
CA ALA A 452 0.44 -4.97 33.92
C ALA A 452 1.68 -4.06 33.89
N LEU A 453 2.21 -3.67 35.05
CA LEU A 453 3.43 -2.87 35.15
C LEU A 453 4.64 -3.58 34.56
N ALA A 454 4.83 -4.88 34.84
CA ALA A 454 5.95 -5.65 34.31
C ALA A 454 5.95 -5.69 32.77
N LEU A 455 4.77 -5.82 32.15
CA LEU A 455 4.62 -5.76 30.69
C LEU A 455 5.00 -4.37 30.15
N LEU A 456 4.49 -3.30 30.77
CA LEU A 456 4.75 -1.92 30.33
C LEU A 456 6.21 -1.51 30.51
N ASP A 457 6.84 -1.95 31.60
CA ASP A 457 8.27 -1.72 31.84
C ASP A 457 9.12 -2.38 30.75
N GLY A 458 8.77 -3.59 30.31
CA GLY A 458 9.42 -4.27 29.19
C GLY A 458 9.29 -3.51 27.86
N VAL A 459 8.09 -3.01 27.54
CA VAL A 459 7.86 -2.21 26.32
C VAL A 459 8.66 -0.90 26.37
N ILE A 460 8.62 -0.19 27.50
CA ILE A 460 9.33 1.09 27.65
C ILE A 460 10.85 0.89 27.61
N ALA A 461 11.37 -0.17 28.25
CA ALA A 461 12.79 -0.50 28.23
C ALA A 461 13.29 -0.86 26.82
N SER A 462 12.42 -1.37 25.94
CA SER A 462 12.80 -1.66 24.55
C SER A 462 13.13 -0.41 23.74
N ASN A 463 12.60 0.77 24.12
CA ASN A 463 12.86 2.05 23.46
C ASN A 463 12.54 2.11 21.94
N GLU A 464 11.77 1.16 21.42
CA GLU A 464 11.51 1.02 19.97
C GLU A 464 10.04 1.25 19.59
N TYR A 465 9.11 1.31 20.56
CA TYR A 465 7.68 1.40 20.29
C TYR A 465 7.30 2.78 19.72
N LEU A 466 6.66 2.81 18.54
CA LEU A 466 6.22 4.03 17.86
C LEU A 466 5.25 4.85 18.73
N TYR A 467 4.33 4.15 19.40
CA TYR A 467 3.28 4.77 20.22
C TYR A 467 3.66 4.76 21.71
N MET A 468 4.93 5.05 22.02
CA MET A 468 5.46 5.03 23.39
C MET A 468 4.61 5.86 24.38
N TRP A 469 3.95 6.92 23.89
CA TRP A 469 3.00 7.71 24.65
C TRP A 469 1.87 6.87 25.28
N LYS A 470 1.37 5.82 24.61
CA LYS A 470 0.35 4.90 25.14
C LYS A 470 0.90 4.08 26.31
N ALA A 471 2.13 3.61 26.20
CA ALA A 471 2.79 2.84 27.25
C ALA A 471 3.01 3.70 28.52
N PHE A 472 3.52 4.92 28.36
CA PHE A 472 3.66 5.88 29.47
C PHE A 472 2.32 6.26 30.09
N LEU A 473 1.28 6.48 29.27
CA LEU A 473 -0.06 6.80 29.76
C LEU A 473 -0.64 5.65 30.60
N ALA A 474 -0.54 4.41 30.12
CA ALA A 474 -1.01 3.24 30.87
C ALA A 474 -0.21 3.05 32.18
N ARG A 475 1.13 3.13 32.12
CA ARG A 475 1.98 2.92 33.29
C ARG A 475 1.77 3.99 34.36
N GLY A 476 1.67 5.25 33.94
CA GLY A 476 1.41 6.38 34.85
C GLY A 476 0.08 6.22 35.60
N ARG A 477 -0.98 5.78 34.91
CA ARG A 477 -2.29 5.50 35.53
C ARG A 477 -2.22 4.35 36.53
N ILE A 478 -1.62 3.22 36.14
CA ILE A 478 -1.49 2.05 37.02
C ILE A 478 -0.67 2.38 38.27
N ARG A 479 0.42 3.14 38.12
CA ARG A 479 1.23 3.62 39.26
C ARG A 479 0.42 4.50 40.20
N GLN A 480 -0.39 5.42 39.68
CA GLN A 480 -1.29 6.23 40.51
C GLN A 480 -2.34 5.36 41.22
N ASN A 481 -2.93 4.37 40.54
CA ASN A 481 -3.89 3.43 41.14
C ASN A 481 -3.27 2.62 42.28
N LEU A 482 -1.98 2.29 42.19
CA LEU A 482 -1.20 1.62 43.24
C LEU A 482 -0.68 2.56 44.35
N GLY A 483 -0.96 3.86 44.28
CA GLY A 483 -0.46 4.85 45.24
C GLY A 483 1.00 5.29 45.02
N LEU A 484 1.63 4.88 43.92
CA LEU A 484 2.98 5.28 43.49
C LEU A 484 2.94 6.62 42.74
N VAL A 485 2.41 7.66 43.41
CA VAL A 485 2.08 8.95 42.78
C VAL A 485 3.29 9.62 42.13
N ALA A 486 4.45 9.63 42.81
CA ALA A 486 5.66 10.26 42.29
C ALA A 486 6.16 9.62 40.98
N ASP A 487 6.11 8.27 40.90
CA ASP A 487 6.50 7.54 39.69
C ASP A 487 5.50 7.73 38.56
N GLY A 488 4.20 7.82 38.90
CA GLY A 488 3.15 8.18 37.96
C GLY A 488 3.34 9.58 37.38
N ASP A 489 3.64 10.57 38.23
CA ASP A 489 3.87 11.96 37.81
C ASP A 489 5.11 12.09 36.91
N ALA A 490 6.15 11.27 37.14
CA ALA A 490 7.31 11.19 36.27
C ALA A 490 6.95 10.67 34.86
N ASP A 491 6.07 9.67 34.77
CA ASP A 491 5.56 9.17 33.49
C ASP A 491 4.73 10.24 32.77
N PHE A 492 3.84 10.93 33.49
CA PHE A 492 3.05 12.01 32.90
C PHE A 492 3.90 13.17 32.43
N LYS A 493 4.95 13.55 33.16
CA LYS A 493 5.90 14.58 32.73
C LYS A 493 6.59 14.21 31.41
N THR A 494 6.94 12.94 31.24
CA THR A 494 7.50 12.42 29.98
C THR A 494 6.46 12.49 28.86
N LEU A 495 5.21 12.08 29.14
CA LEU A 495 4.10 12.14 28.20
C LEU A 495 3.80 13.59 27.74
N PHE A 496 3.83 14.57 28.66
CA PHE A 496 3.66 15.99 28.33
C PHE A 496 4.72 16.48 27.34
N GLY A 497 5.96 15.98 27.45
CA GLY A 497 7.05 16.29 26.52
C GLY A 497 6.83 15.73 25.10
N LEU A 498 5.97 14.72 24.94
CA LEU A 498 5.63 14.11 23.65
C LEU A 498 4.42 14.74 22.96
N ARG A 499 3.73 15.71 23.60
CA ARG A 499 2.55 16.34 23.03
C ARG A 499 2.90 17.06 21.72
N SER A 500 2.13 16.80 20.66
CA SER A 500 2.30 17.53 19.39
C SER A 500 1.89 19.00 19.58
N PRO A 501 2.62 19.97 18.98
CA PRO A 501 2.22 21.38 18.99
C PRO A 501 0.85 21.63 18.32
N TYR A 502 0.35 20.66 17.54
CA TYR A 502 -0.95 20.72 16.88
C TYR A 502 -2.09 20.04 17.68
N ALA A 503 -1.80 19.46 18.85
CA ALA A 503 -2.78 18.79 19.68
C ALA A 503 -3.73 19.79 20.36
N LYS A 504 -4.95 19.91 19.81
CA LYS A 504 -6.00 20.81 20.30
C LYS A 504 -6.64 20.39 21.63
N ALA A 505 -6.49 19.13 22.04
CA ALA A 505 -7.07 18.59 23.28
C ALA A 505 -6.03 18.48 24.39
N ASP A 506 -6.43 18.76 25.63
CA ASP A 506 -5.64 18.46 26.82
C ASP A 506 -5.44 16.94 26.96
N ILE A 507 -4.35 16.56 27.63
CA ILE A 507 -4.09 15.17 28.01
C ILE A 507 -5.40 14.60 28.61
N PRO A 508 -5.88 13.43 28.17
CA PRO A 508 -7.10 12.83 28.71
C PRO A 508 -6.86 12.44 30.17
N LEU A 509 -7.03 13.43 31.05
CA LEU A 509 -6.60 13.36 32.44
C LEU A 509 -7.58 12.58 33.32
N ARG A 510 -8.83 12.33 32.91
CA ARG A 510 -9.85 11.76 33.83
C ARG A 510 -10.99 10.94 33.23
N ASP A 511 -10.94 10.49 31.99
CA ASP A 511 -12.02 9.69 31.42
C ASP A 511 -11.51 8.32 30.95
N GLU A 512 -11.89 7.26 31.68
CA GLU A 512 -11.78 5.87 31.22
C GLU A 512 -12.66 5.62 29.97
N HIS A 513 -13.60 6.53 29.70
CA HIS A 513 -14.58 6.45 28.62
C HIS A 513 -14.29 7.38 27.42
N ARG A 514 -13.21 8.18 27.45
CA ARG A 514 -12.73 8.92 26.27
C ARG A 514 -11.58 8.18 25.59
N THR A 515 -11.88 7.00 25.05
CA THR A 515 -11.05 6.35 24.02
C THR A 515 -11.18 7.01 22.65
N LYS A 516 -11.83 8.18 22.54
CA LYS A 516 -11.73 9.05 21.38
C LYS A 516 -11.70 10.52 21.80
N SER A 517 -10.53 11.14 21.66
CA SER A 517 -10.47 12.53 21.21
C SER A 517 -9.48 12.54 20.05
N LEU A 518 -10.04 12.28 18.87
CA LEU A 518 -9.42 12.25 17.54
C LEU A 518 -8.50 11.04 17.31
N PHE A 519 -9.12 9.87 17.14
CA PHE A 519 -8.89 9.13 15.90
C PHE A 519 -9.92 9.62 14.89
#